data_AF-A0AAC9R2A4-F1
#
_entry.id   AF-A0AAC9R2A4-F1
#
_cell.length_a   1.000
_cell.length_b   1.000
_cell.length_c   1.000
_cell.angle_alpha   90.00
_cell.angle_beta   90.00
_cell.angle_gamma   90.00
#
_symmetry.space_group_name_H-M   'P 1'
#
loop_
_entity.id
_entity.type
_entity.pdbx_description
1 polymer ?
#
loop_
_entity_poly.entity_id
_entity_poly.type
_entity_poly.pdbx_seq_one_letter_code
_entity_poly.pdbx_strand_id
1 'polypeptide(L)' 'MAETLRTHRERAKLTQKEVAEMIGVSPNTINNWEKDSSNLKDFYTKKFMEIYKVTYDDIFLGKEHRISVPLLNKHAS' A
#
# COMPACT_ATOMS: atom_id res chain seq x y z
N MET A 1 -7.11 4.28 -12.49
CA MET A 1 -7.77 3.27 -11.65
C MET A 1 -7.13 3.37 -10.27
N ALA A 2 -7.92 3.42 -9.20
CA ALA A 2 -7.40 3.48 -7.85
C ALA A 2 -6.68 2.18 -7.48
N GLU A 3 -5.60 2.28 -6.70
CA GLU A 3 -4.73 1.15 -6.34
C GLU A 3 -4.44 1.11 -4.85
N THR A 4 -4.05 -0.07 -4.35
CA THR A 4 -3.82 -0.24 -2.91
C THR A 4 -2.55 0.49 -2.45
N LEU A 5 -2.48 0.79 -1.15
CA LEU A 5 -1.29 1.38 -0.53
C LEU A 5 -0.02 0.54 -0.78
N ARG A 6 -0.16 -0.79 -0.82
CA ARG A 6 0.93 -1.71 -1.12
C ARG A 6 1.46 -1.50 -2.53
N THR A 7 0.60 -1.42 -3.53
CA THR A 7 1.01 -1.23 -4.93
C THR A 7 1.78 0.07 -5.10
N HIS A 8 1.29 1.16 -4.51
CA HIS A 8 1.99 2.44 -4.52
C HIS A 8 3.35 2.37 -3.82
N ARG A 9 3.43 1.72 -2.65
CA ARG A 9 4.69 1.49 -1.94
C ARG A 9 5.71 0.74 -2.80
N GLU A 10 5.28 -0.35 -3.44
CA GLU A 10 6.15 -1.20 -4.26
C GLU A 10 6.66 -0.47 -5.49
N ARG A 11 5.83 0.37 -6.13
CA ARG A 11 6.27 1.26 -7.21
C ARG A 11 7.26 2.33 -6.76
N ALA A 12 7.07 2.86 -5.56
CA ALA A 12 8.03 3.76 -4.92
C ALA A 12 9.33 3.05 -4.47
N LYS A 13 9.41 1.71 -4.60
CA LYS A 13 10.53 0.87 -4.15
C LYS A 13 10.86 1.04 -2.66
N LEU A 14 9.84 1.31 -1.85
CA LEU A 14 9.97 1.46 -0.41
C LEU A 14 9.59 0.17 0.33
N THR A 15 10.25 -0.09 1.44
CA THR A 15 9.85 -1.10 2.41
C THR A 15 8.77 -0.56 3.34
N GLN A 16 8.00 -1.45 3.99
CA GLN A 16 7.02 -1.03 5.00
C GLN A 16 7.68 -0.27 6.15
N LYS A 17 8.94 -0.60 6.48
CA LYS A 17 9.72 0.07 7.53
C LYS A 17 10.04 1.52 7.15
N GLU A 18 10.51 1.76 5.94
CA GLU A 18 10.82 3.13 5.48
C GLU A 18 9.57 4.01 5.46
N VAL A 19 8.43 3.49 4.97
CA VAL A 19 7.17 4.25 5.01
C VAL A 19 6.72 4.51 6.44
N ALA A 20 6.89 3.55 7.34
CA ALA A 20 6.55 3.72 8.76
C ALA A 20 7.38 4.84 9.41
N GLU A 21 8.68 4.90 9.11
CA GLU A 21 9.58 5.97 9.57
C GLU A 21 9.17 7.33 9.01
N MET A 22 8.79 7.42 7.72
CA MET A 22 8.32 8.67 7.09
C MET A 22 7.00 9.18 7.68
N ILE A 23 6.08 8.28 8.05
CA ILE A 23 4.77 8.62 8.61
C ILE A 23 4.84 8.82 10.14
N GLY A 24 5.82 8.24 10.82
CA GLY A 24 5.94 8.27 12.28
C GLY A 24 5.06 7.23 12.98
N VAL A 25 4.94 6.02 12.41
CA VAL A 25 4.16 4.90 12.96
C VAL A 25 4.98 3.61 13.01
N SER A 26 4.41 2.53 13.52
CA SER A 26 5.09 1.22 13.50
C SER A 26 4.99 0.56 12.11
N PRO A 27 5.97 -0.28 11.70
CA PRO A 27 5.85 -1.09 10.49
C PRO A 27 4.61 -2.01 10.48
N ASN A 28 4.18 -2.47 11.66
CA ASN A 28 2.96 -3.26 11.80
C ASN A 28 1.70 -2.44 11.46
N THR A 29 1.70 -1.14 11.76
CA THR A 29 0.63 -0.21 11.37
C THR A 29 0.52 -0.12 9.85
N ILE A 30 1.65 -0.01 9.14
CA ILE A 30 1.68 -0.01 7.67
C ILE A 30 1.15 -1.35 7.12
N ASN A 31 1.63 -2.47 7.66
CA ASN A 31 1.16 -3.79 7.25
C ASN A 31 -0.36 -3.97 7.46
N ASN A 32 -0.92 -3.44 8.55
CA ASN A 32 -2.35 -3.49 8.81
C ASN A 32 -3.14 -2.63 7.82
N TRP A 33 -2.68 -1.40 7.53
CA TRP A 33 -3.34 -0.52 6.55
C TRP A 33 -3.23 -1.03 5.12
N GLU A 34 -2.14 -1.70 4.76
CA GLU A 34 -2.03 -2.35 3.46
C GLU A 34 -3.00 -3.52 3.29
N LYS A 35 -3.38 -4.20 4.37
CA LYS A 35 -4.37 -5.27 4.36
C LYS A 35 -5.81 -4.74 4.41
N ASP A 36 -6.04 -3.70 5.20
CA ASP A 36 -7.35 -3.06 5.35
C ASP A 36 -7.18 -1.56 5.65
N SER A 37 -7.47 -0.75 4.64
CA SER A 37 -7.42 0.72 4.71
C SER A 37 -8.81 1.35 4.86
N SER A 38 -9.86 0.55 5.09
CA SER A 38 -11.25 1.03 5.18
C SER A 38 -11.47 2.08 6.28
N ASN A 39 -10.64 2.04 7.34
CA ASN A 39 -10.70 2.96 8.48
C ASN A 39 -9.48 3.89 8.56
N LEU A 40 -8.74 4.06 7.46
CA LEU A 40 -7.59 4.97 7.43
C LEU A 40 -8.08 6.41 7.54
N LYS A 41 -7.56 7.16 8.53
CA LYS A 41 -7.92 8.57 8.72
C LYS A 41 -7.28 9.44 7.64
N ASP A 42 -8.00 10.47 7.19
CA ASP A 42 -7.56 11.44 6.17
C ASP A 42 -6.16 12.01 6.42
N PHE A 43 -5.81 12.25 7.69
CA PHE A 43 -4.46 12.70 8.07
C PHE A 43 -3.36 11.79 7.50
N TYR A 44 -3.54 10.47 7.62
CA TYR A 44 -2.60 9.48 7.09
C TYR A 44 -2.75 9.30 5.59
N THR A 45 -3.97 9.37 5.05
CA THR A 45 -4.21 9.33 3.60
C THR A 45 -3.41 10.44 2.89
N LYS A 46 -3.41 11.66 3.43
CA LYS A 46 -2.60 12.78 2.93
C LYS A 46 -1.10 12.49 2.96
N LYS A 47 -0.61 11.82 4.01
CA LYS A 47 0.79 11.39 4.08
C LYS A 47 1.16 10.39 2.99
N PHE A 48 0.29 9.43 2.70
CA PHE A 48 0.50 8.51 1.58
C PHE A 48 0.49 9.22 0.22
N MET A 49 -0.42 10.18 0.02
CA MET A 49 -0.44 11.02 -1.19
C MET A 49 0.88 11.78 -1.36
N GLU A 50 1.41 12.37 -0.29
CA GLU A 50 2.69 13.09 -0.28
C GLU A 50 3.88 12.18 -0.60
N ILE A 51 3.93 10.97 -0.02
CA ILE A 51 5.03 10.01 -0.20
C ILE A 51 5.02 9.45 -1.63
N TYR A 52 3.86 9.03 -2.12
CA TYR A 52 3.74 8.33 -3.40
C TYR A 52 3.52 9.25 -4.60
N LYS A 53 3.35 10.57 -4.38
CA LYS A 53 3.10 11.57 -5.42
C LYS A 53 1.83 11.28 -6.24
N VAL A 54 0.77 10.93 -5.53
CA VAL A 54 -0.54 10.58 -6.10
C VAL A 54 -1.65 11.42 -5.49
N THR A 55 -2.82 11.42 -6.12
CA THR A 55 -4.03 12.08 -5.64
C THR A 55 -4.91 11.12 -4.83
N TYR A 56 -5.99 11.63 -4.24
CA TYR A 56 -6.95 10.80 -3.49
C TYR A 56 -7.61 9.74 -4.39
N ASP A 57 -7.94 10.12 -5.64
CA ASP A 57 -8.61 9.24 -6.62
C ASP A 57 -7.73 8.07 -7.08
N ASP A 58 -6.42 8.14 -6.83
CA ASP A 58 -5.45 7.09 -7.13
C ASP A 58 -5.35 6.05 -6.00
N ILE A 59 -5.90 6.32 -4.81
CA ILE A 59 -5.79 5.44 -3.64
C ILE A 59 -7.08 4.67 -3.44
N PHE A 60 -6.98 3.34 -3.48
CA PHE A 60 -8.06 2.45 -3.08
C PHE A 60 -8.08 2.30 -1.56
N LEU A 61 -9.16 2.74 -0.92
CA LEU A 61 -9.43 2.56 0.51
C LEU A 61 -10.40 1.41 0.72
N GLY A 62 -9.90 0.32 1.29
CA GLY A 62 -10.67 -0.91 1.48
C GLY A 62 -9.80 -2.09 1.89
N LYS A 63 -10.41 -3.28 1.93
CA LYS A 63 -9.71 -4.55 2.15
C LYS A 63 -8.94 -4.95 0.90
N GLU A 64 -7.66 -5.24 1.07
CA GLU A 64 -6.82 -5.79 0.01
C GLU A 64 -7.30 -7.21 -0.33
N HIS A 65 -7.84 -7.38 -1.53
CA HIS A 65 -8.11 -8.70 -2.09
C HIS A 65 -6.94 -9.14 -2.95
N ARG A 66 -5.99 -9.87 -2.35
CA ARG A 66 -5.06 -10.66 -3.16
C ARG A 66 -5.83 -11.86 -3.70
N ILE A 67 -6.16 -11.84 -4.98
CA ILE A 67 -6.35 -13.12 -5.70
C ILE A 67 -4.97 -13.79 -5.58
N SER A 68 -4.85 -14.79 -4.73
CA SER A 68 -3.72 -15.69 -4.76
C SER A 68 -3.83 -16.46 -6.07
N VAL A 69 -3.36 -15.88 -7.17
CA VAL A 69 -2.96 -16.69 -8.31
C VAL A 69 -1.79 -17.53 -7.78
N PRO A 70 -1.90 -18.87 -7.71
CA PRO A 70 -0.73 -19.69 -7.50
C PRO A 70 0.26 -19.24 -8.57
N LEU A 71 1.45 -18.85 -8.15
CA LEU A 71 2.52 -18.42 -9.05
C LEU A 71 2.55 -19.39 -10.22
N LEU A 72 2.29 -18.87 -11.42
CA LEU A 72 2.54 -19.59 -12.65
C LEU A 72 4.01 -20.00 -12.60
N ASN A 73 4.25 -21.27 -12.25
CA ASN A 73 5.47 -21.97 -12.55
C ASN A 73 5.70 -21.77 -14.05
N LYS A 74 6.53 -20.80 -14.41
CA LYS A 74 7.20 -20.78 -15.70
C LYS A 74 8.59 -21.38 -15.52
N HIS A 75 8.61 -22.63 -15.08
CA HIS A 75 9.46 -23.59 -15.77
C HIS A 75 8.70 -23.98 -17.04
N ALA A 76 9.00 -23.30 -18.13
CA ALA A 76 8.66 -23.75 -19.46
C ALA A 76 9.70 -23.18 -20.43
N SER A 77 10.61 -24.10 -20.81
CA SER A 77 11.64 -24.04 -21.87
C SER A 77 12.92 -23.27 -21.56
#